data_AF-A0A1H9HCC7-F1
#
_entry.id   AF-A0A1H9HCC7-F1
#
_cell.length_a   1.000
_cell.length_b   1.000
_cell.length_c   1.000
_cell.angle_alpha   90.00
_cell.angle_beta   90.00
_cell.angle_gamma   90.00
#
_symmetry.space_group_name_H-M   'P 1'
#
loop_
_entity.id
_entity.type
_entity.pdbx_description
1 polymer ?
#
loop_
_entity_poly.entity_id
_entity_poly.type
_entity_poly.pdbx_seq_one_letter_code
_entity_poly.pdbx_strand_id
1 'polypeptide(L)'
;MPETMLNVTDGDRSVYSVTRAEALALGYPEAAIAQAEAQAAAAAARAAIRATIDRTVGDTPSIVGTLADVSGILTAGQMVRVVALADHASTAAEQAELDMLKALAGYADLVQICRDGLAALQGGQALLTASAKGIDTVFAEAMTRSTATAAILAARKEGEA
;
A
#
# COMPACT_ATOMS: atom_id res chain seq x y z
N MET A 1 -31.33 -16.80 -6.30
CA MET A 1 -30.10 -16.13 -5.80
C MET A 1 -28.92 -16.96 -6.28
N PRO A 2 -27.80 -16.36 -6.73
CA PRO A 2 -26.62 -17.14 -7.06
C PRO A 2 -26.14 -17.91 -5.83
N GLU A 3 -25.78 -19.18 -5.99
CA GLU A 3 -25.29 -20.01 -4.89
C GLU A 3 -23.88 -19.55 -4.46
N THR A 4 -23.67 -19.41 -3.15
CA THR A 4 -22.37 -19.02 -2.59
C THR A 4 -21.41 -20.21 -2.67
N MET A 5 -20.31 -20.03 -3.39
CA MET A 5 -19.23 -21.02 -3.44
C MET A 5 -18.36 -20.91 -2.19
N LEU A 6 -18.11 -22.04 -1.53
CA LEU A 6 -17.41 -22.17 -0.27
C LEU A 6 -16.08 -22.91 -0.47
N ASN A 7 -15.06 -22.47 0.26
CA ASN A 7 -13.83 -23.23 0.45
C ASN A 7 -13.92 -23.89 1.83
N VAL A 8 -14.25 -25.18 1.87
CA VAL A 8 -14.52 -25.91 3.11
C VAL A 8 -13.29 -26.75 3.48
N THR A 9 -12.89 -26.67 4.75
CA THR A 9 -11.82 -27.50 5.33
C THR A 9 -12.25 -28.01 6.70
N ASP A 10 -11.97 -29.27 7.01
CA ASP A 10 -12.24 -29.90 8.31
C ASP A 10 -10.96 -30.24 9.09
N GLY A 11 -9.79 -29.83 8.58
CA GLY A 11 -8.47 -30.13 9.14
C GLY A 11 -7.73 -31.27 8.43
N ASP A 12 -8.47 -32.25 7.88
CA ASP A 12 -7.90 -33.41 7.17
C ASP A 12 -8.08 -33.28 5.65
N ARG A 13 -9.16 -32.60 5.21
CA ARG A 13 -9.54 -32.47 3.80
C ARG A 13 -9.87 -31.02 3.49
N SER A 14 -9.33 -30.50 2.38
CA SER A 14 -9.70 -29.19 1.84
C SER A 14 -10.37 -29.38 0.48
N VAL A 15 -11.55 -28.79 0.32
CA VAL A 15 -12.24 -28.69 -0.97
C VAL A 15 -12.45 -27.22 -1.30
N TYR A 16 -11.99 -26.84 -2.48
CA TYR A 16 -12.13 -25.50 -3.00
C TYR A 16 -13.39 -25.43 -3.86
N SER A 17 -14.22 -24.43 -3.60
CA SER A 17 -15.39 -24.07 -4.39
C SER A 17 -16.48 -25.17 -4.48
N VAL A 18 -17.22 -25.35 -3.39
CA VAL A 18 -18.46 -26.15 -3.32
C VAL A 18 -19.63 -25.34 -2.77
N THR A 19 -20.85 -25.71 -3.11
CA THR A 19 -22.05 -25.19 -2.46
C THR A 19 -22.24 -25.83 -1.07
N ARG A 20 -23.10 -25.24 -0.24
CA ARG A 20 -23.48 -25.83 1.06
C ARG A 20 -24.03 -27.25 0.90
N ALA A 21 -24.90 -27.47 -0.10
CA ALA A 21 -25.55 -28.76 -0.34
C ALA A 21 -24.52 -29.84 -0.73
N GLU A 22 -23.55 -29.49 -1.59
CA GLU A 22 -22.45 -30.38 -1.96
C GLU A 22 -21.54 -30.68 -0.77
N ALA A 23 -21.20 -29.69 0.06
CA ALA A 23 -20.39 -29.90 1.24
C ALA A 23 -21.07 -30.87 2.24
N LEU A 24 -22.39 -30.74 2.43
CA LEU A 24 -23.18 -31.68 3.24
C LEU A 24 -23.20 -33.09 2.61
N ALA A 25 -23.37 -33.18 1.29
CA ALA A 25 -23.35 -34.46 0.57
C ALA A 25 -21.97 -35.14 0.62
N LEU A 26 -20.89 -34.37 0.71
CA LEU A 26 -19.52 -34.83 0.90
C LEU A 26 -19.19 -35.21 2.36
N GLY A 27 -20.14 -34.99 3.29
CA GLY A 27 -20.00 -35.37 4.70
C GLY A 27 -19.15 -34.41 5.53
N TYR A 28 -18.98 -33.16 5.09
CA TYR A 28 -18.29 -32.15 5.90
C TYR A 28 -19.08 -31.85 7.19
N PRO A 29 -18.38 -31.67 8.33
CA PRO A 29 -19.04 -31.24 9.57
C PRO A 29 -19.75 -29.89 9.41
N GLU A 30 -20.92 -29.73 10.02
CA GLU A 30 -21.67 -28.47 9.95
C GLU A 30 -20.86 -27.26 10.44
N ALA A 31 -19.97 -27.45 11.43
CA ALA A 31 -19.09 -26.40 11.93
C ALA A 31 -18.06 -25.93 10.89
N ALA A 32 -17.51 -26.85 10.09
CA ALA A 32 -16.58 -26.53 9.00
C ALA A 32 -17.29 -25.75 7.88
N ILE A 33 -18.53 -26.15 7.56
CA ILE A 33 -19.37 -25.46 6.58
C ILE A 33 -19.73 -24.06 7.07
N ALA A 34 -20.16 -23.91 8.32
CA ALA A 34 -20.49 -22.61 8.91
C ALA A 34 -19.29 -21.67 8.95
N GLN A 35 -18.09 -22.20 9.25
CA GLN A 35 -16.85 -21.43 9.19
C GLN A 35 -16.55 -20.95 7.77
N ALA A 36 -16.71 -21.81 6.76
CA ALA A 36 -16.50 -21.46 5.36
C ALA A 36 -17.51 -20.39 4.89
N GLU A 37 -18.78 -20.47 5.30
CA GLU A 37 -19.80 -19.46 5.03
C GLU A 37 -19.45 -18.11 5.67
N ALA A 38 -19.02 -18.11 6.93
CA ALA A 38 -18.58 -16.89 7.60
C ALA A 38 -17.36 -16.25 6.90
N GLN A 39 -16.41 -17.06 6.44
CA GLN A 39 -15.26 -16.59 5.67
C GLN A 39 -15.67 -16.02 4.31
N ALA A 40 -16.58 -16.69 3.60
CA ALA A 40 -17.11 -16.23 2.32
C ALA A 40 -17.87 -14.90 2.48
N ALA A 41 -18.70 -14.77 3.50
CA ALA A 41 -19.40 -13.52 3.83
C ALA A 41 -18.41 -12.40 4.17
N ALA A 42 -17.38 -12.68 4.97
CA ALA A 42 -16.35 -11.70 5.30
C ALA A 42 -15.52 -11.29 4.05
N ALA A 43 -15.25 -12.22 3.14
CA ALA A 43 -14.56 -11.94 1.88
C ALA A 43 -15.43 -11.06 0.95
N ALA A 44 -16.72 -11.36 0.83
CA ALA A 44 -17.67 -10.55 0.06
C ALA A 44 -17.79 -9.13 0.64
N ALA A 45 -17.85 -8.99 1.96
CA ALA A 45 -17.87 -7.69 2.63
C ALA A 45 -16.60 -6.88 2.32
N ARG A 46 -15.41 -7.50 2.40
CA ARG A 46 -14.14 -6.85 2.02
C ARG A 46 -14.11 -6.46 0.53
N ALA A 47 -14.65 -7.29 -0.35
CA ALA A 47 -14.73 -6.99 -1.78
C ALA A 47 -15.65 -5.79 -2.06
N ALA A 48 -16.79 -5.69 -1.37
CA ALA A 48 -17.70 -4.56 -1.49
C ALA A 48 -17.06 -3.24 -1.03
N ILE A 49 -16.26 -3.27 0.05
CA ILE A 49 -15.48 -2.11 0.50
C ILE A 49 -14.48 -1.69 -0.57
N ARG A 50 -13.69 -2.63 -1.11
CA ARG A 50 -12.73 -2.36 -2.19
C ARG A 50 -13.41 -1.76 -3.42
N ALA A 51 -14.53 -2.31 -3.85
CA ALA A 51 -15.30 -1.76 -4.97
C ALA A 51 -15.80 -0.33 -4.72
N THR A 52 -16.10 0.02 -3.46
CA THR A 52 -16.49 1.37 -3.07
C THR A 52 -15.29 2.32 -3.10
N ILE A 53 -14.13 1.87 -2.63
CA ILE A 53 -12.86 2.59 -2.71
C ILE A 53 -12.51 2.85 -4.18
N ASP A 54 -12.47 1.82 -5.03
CA ASP A 54 -12.11 1.93 -6.45
C ASP A 54 -12.99 2.96 -7.18
N ARG A 55 -14.29 2.99 -6.88
CA ARG A 55 -15.24 3.94 -7.48
C ARG A 55 -15.07 5.38 -7.00
N THR A 56 -14.64 5.56 -5.75
CA THR A 56 -14.64 6.89 -5.08
C THR A 56 -13.28 7.56 -5.11
N VAL A 57 -12.23 6.76 -4.92
CA VAL A 57 -10.85 7.21 -4.69
C VAL A 57 -10.03 7.16 -5.97
N GLY A 58 -10.43 6.31 -6.92
CA GLY A 58 -9.72 6.03 -8.17
C GLY A 58 -9.38 4.56 -8.30
N ASP A 59 -9.15 4.12 -9.54
CA ASP A 59 -8.77 2.74 -9.82
C ASP A 59 -7.34 2.41 -9.35
N THR A 60 -7.00 1.12 -9.35
CA THR A 60 -5.67 0.65 -8.91
C THR A 60 -4.53 1.34 -9.65
N PRO A 61 -4.53 1.47 -11.00
CA PRO A 61 -3.49 2.22 -11.72
C PRO A 61 -3.34 3.67 -11.24
N SER A 62 -4.46 4.37 -11.03
CA SER A 62 -4.43 5.75 -10.55
C SER A 62 -3.83 5.84 -9.15
N ILE A 63 -4.19 4.94 -8.24
CA ILE A 63 -3.66 4.90 -6.87
C ILE A 63 -2.16 4.61 -6.87
N VAL A 64 -1.72 3.63 -7.68
CA VAL A 64 -0.30 3.31 -7.84
C VAL A 64 0.46 4.49 -8.44
N GLY A 65 -0.13 5.23 -9.38
CA GLY A 65 0.45 6.46 -9.91
C GLY A 65 0.69 7.53 -8.83
N THR A 66 -0.31 7.80 -7.98
CA THR A 66 -0.13 8.74 -6.85
C THR A 66 0.89 8.23 -5.84
N LEU A 67 0.96 6.93 -5.58
CA LEU A 67 2.00 6.35 -4.74
C LEU A 67 3.39 6.55 -5.35
N ALA A 68 3.55 6.31 -6.65
CA ALA A 68 4.82 6.54 -7.35
C ALA A 68 5.24 8.02 -7.30
N ASP A 69 4.29 8.95 -7.46
CA ASP A 69 4.53 10.39 -7.29
C ASP A 69 5.08 10.71 -5.89
N VAL A 70 4.38 10.23 -4.84
CA VAL A 70 4.77 10.46 -3.43
C VAL A 70 6.12 9.81 -3.12
N SER A 71 6.33 8.56 -3.54
CA SER A 71 7.59 7.85 -3.34
C SER A 71 8.76 8.54 -4.05
N GLY A 72 8.53 9.09 -5.25
CA GLY A 72 9.51 9.89 -5.96
C GLY A 72 9.91 11.15 -5.19
N ILE A 73 8.94 11.90 -4.66
CA ILE A 73 9.18 13.07 -3.81
C ILE A 73 9.97 12.69 -2.55
N LEU A 74 9.57 11.62 -1.86
CA LEU A 74 10.24 11.16 -0.65
C LEU A 74 11.68 10.72 -0.94
N THR A 75 11.91 10.04 -2.06
CA THR A 75 13.25 9.65 -2.50
C THR A 75 14.12 10.88 -2.76
N ALA A 76 13.60 11.87 -3.49
CA ALA A 76 14.32 13.13 -3.73
C ALA A 76 14.61 13.90 -2.43
N GLY A 77 13.63 14.00 -1.54
CA GLY A 77 13.81 14.62 -0.22
C GLY A 77 14.87 13.91 0.61
N GLN A 78 14.91 12.57 0.56
CA GLN A 78 15.93 11.78 1.26
C GLN A 78 17.33 11.99 0.67
N MET A 79 17.45 12.09 -0.66
CA MET A 79 18.72 12.44 -1.30
C MET A 79 19.20 13.82 -0.86
N VAL A 80 18.32 14.83 -0.83
CA VAL A 80 18.64 16.18 -0.34
C VAL A 80 19.13 16.12 1.12
N ARG A 81 18.42 15.36 1.98
CA ARG A 81 18.80 15.20 3.39
C ARG A 81 20.19 14.58 3.55
N VAL A 82 20.49 13.51 2.82
CA VAL A 82 21.81 12.87 2.85
C VAL A 82 22.91 13.85 2.47
N VAL A 83 22.74 14.59 1.37
CA VAL A 83 23.73 15.56 0.90
C VAL A 83 23.88 16.71 1.90
N ALA A 84 22.78 17.23 2.43
CA ALA A 84 22.81 18.29 3.44
C ALA A 84 23.54 17.85 4.72
N LEU A 85 23.30 16.63 5.21
CA LEU A 85 24.03 16.08 6.35
C LEU A 85 25.51 15.89 6.02
N ALA A 86 25.84 15.39 4.83
CA ALA A 86 27.22 15.19 4.42
C ALA A 86 28.01 16.52 4.32
N ASP A 87 27.35 17.60 3.90
CA ASP A 87 27.98 18.90 3.72
C ASP A 87 27.98 19.75 5.00
N HIS A 88 27.02 19.54 5.91
CA HIS A 88 26.74 20.50 6.98
C HIS A 88 26.51 19.88 8.37
N ALA A 89 26.62 18.56 8.55
CA ALA A 89 26.46 17.96 9.88
C ALA A 89 27.45 18.57 10.89
N SER A 90 26.90 19.23 11.90
CA SER A 90 27.65 20.00 12.90
C SER A 90 27.50 19.43 14.31
N THR A 91 26.50 18.57 14.52
CA THR A 91 26.21 17.90 15.79
C THR A 91 26.51 16.39 15.72
N ALA A 92 26.77 15.79 16.87
CA ALA A 92 26.94 14.34 16.97
C ALA A 92 25.69 13.55 16.53
N ALA A 93 24.50 14.13 16.72
CA ALA A 93 23.25 13.52 16.30
C ALA A 93 23.12 13.47 14.77
N GLU A 94 23.43 14.58 14.08
CA GLU A 94 23.43 14.64 12.60
C GLU A 94 24.47 13.71 11.99
N GLN A 95 25.65 13.62 12.60
CA GLN A 95 26.71 12.70 12.17
C GLN A 95 26.29 11.23 12.36
N ALA A 96 25.73 10.89 13.53
CA ALA A 96 25.21 9.56 13.78
C ALA A 96 24.08 9.18 12.81
N GLU A 97 23.23 10.14 12.45
CA GLU A 97 22.19 9.93 11.44
C GLU A 97 22.78 9.62 10.06
N LEU A 98 23.76 10.40 9.62
CA LEU A 98 24.45 10.15 8.35
C LEU A 98 25.13 8.78 8.35
N ASP A 99 25.74 8.38 9.46
CA ASP A 99 26.39 7.08 9.61
C ASP A 99 25.38 5.93 9.54
N MET A 100 24.20 6.07 10.18
CA MET A 100 23.11 5.10 10.05
C MET A 100 22.61 4.98 8.61
N LEU A 101 22.47 6.11 7.90
CA LEU A 101 22.05 6.12 6.50
C LEU A 101 23.09 5.43 5.62
N LYS A 102 24.39 5.71 5.81
CA LYS A 102 25.49 5.04 5.09
C LYS A 102 25.51 3.53 5.38
N ALA A 103 25.28 3.12 6.62
CA ALA A 103 25.23 1.71 6.99
C ALA A 103 24.12 0.94 6.24
N LEU A 104 22.95 1.56 6.04
CA LEU A 104 21.86 0.98 5.25
C LEU A 104 22.23 0.80 3.76
N ALA A 105 23.11 1.64 3.23
CA ALA A 105 23.58 1.55 1.85
C ALA A 105 24.68 0.48 1.65
N GLY A 106 25.17 -0.14 2.73
CA GLY A 106 26.21 -1.16 2.67
C GLY A 106 27.53 -0.61 2.12
N TYR A 107 28.02 -1.19 1.03
CA TYR A 107 29.30 -0.82 0.41
C TYR A 107 29.20 0.35 -0.58
N ALA A 108 28.00 0.85 -0.85
CA ALA A 108 27.80 1.92 -1.81
C ALA A 108 28.16 3.28 -1.22
N ASP A 109 28.80 4.15 -2.01
CA ASP A 109 28.99 5.55 -1.62
C ASP A 109 27.65 6.30 -1.72
N LEU A 110 26.89 6.22 -0.64
CA LEU A 110 25.55 6.80 -0.56
C LEU A 110 25.55 8.30 -0.84
N VAL A 111 26.57 9.03 -0.38
CA VAL A 111 26.64 10.48 -0.56
C VAL A 111 26.81 10.80 -2.03
N GLN A 112 27.74 10.12 -2.72
CA GLN A 112 27.95 10.32 -4.14
C GLN A 112 26.72 9.92 -4.96
N ILE A 113 26.08 8.78 -4.64
CA ILE A 113 24.84 8.34 -5.30
C ILE A 113 23.73 9.40 -5.17
N CYS A 114 23.54 9.97 -3.99
CA CYS A 114 22.56 11.03 -3.79
C CYS A 114 22.91 12.31 -4.55
N ARG A 115 24.19 12.70 -4.60
CA ARG A 115 24.63 13.86 -5.41
C ARG A 115 24.36 13.65 -6.90
N ASP A 116 24.74 12.49 -7.43
CA ASP A 116 24.53 12.15 -8.84
C ASP A 116 23.04 12.10 -9.18
N GLY A 117 22.24 11.50 -8.30
CA GLY A 117 20.78 11.45 -8.45
C GLY A 117 20.15 12.85 -8.47
N LEU A 118 20.55 13.74 -7.55
CA LEU A 118 20.08 15.13 -7.53
C LEU A 118 20.53 15.91 -8.77
N ALA A 119 21.78 15.73 -9.21
CA ALA A 119 22.29 16.33 -10.42
C ALA A 119 21.49 15.87 -11.66
N ALA A 120 21.14 14.57 -11.73
CA ALA A 120 20.31 14.03 -12.79
C ALA A 120 18.89 14.62 -12.79
N LEU A 121 18.30 14.86 -11.61
CA LEU A 121 16.99 15.51 -11.48
C LEU A 121 17.04 16.99 -11.88
N GLN A 122 18.06 17.72 -11.42
CA GLN A 122 18.22 19.15 -11.72
C GLN A 122 18.57 19.40 -13.19
N GLY A 123 19.37 18.51 -13.79
CA GLY A 123 19.74 18.56 -15.20
C GLY A 123 18.68 17.98 -16.14
N GLY A 124 17.60 17.41 -15.61
CA GLY A 124 16.51 16.83 -16.39
C GLY A 124 16.83 15.49 -17.06
N GLN A 125 17.96 14.85 -16.72
CA GLN A 125 18.28 13.49 -17.18
C GLN A 125 17.39 12.44 -16.51
N ALA A 126 16.91 12.72 -15.30
CA ALA A 126 15.88 11.96 -14.61
C ALA A 126 14.68 12.87 -14.32
N LEU A 127 13.47 12.35 -14.52
CA LEU A 127 12.23 13.08 -14.26
C LEU A 127 11.36 12.30 -13.28
N LEU A 128 10.89 12.98 -12.24
CA LEU A 128 9.84 12.45 -11.38
C LEU A 128 8.51 12.85 -11.99
N THR A 129 7.57 11.93 -12.10
CA THR A 129 6.19 12.24 -12.52
C THR A 129 5.59 13.33 -11.62
N ALA A 130 5.93 13.31 -10.33
CA ALA A 130 5.63 14.37 -9.38
C ALA A 130 6.16 15.76 -9.77
N SER A 131 7.36 15.84 -10.37
CA SER A 131 7.91 17.12 -10.85
C SER A 131 7.19 17.68 -12.07
N ALA A 132 6.64 16.82 -12.93
CA ALA A 132 5.81 17.25 -14.04
C ALA A 132 4.41 17.72 -13.59
N LYS A 133 3.88 17.09 -12.53
CA LYS A 133 2.54 17.34 -11.99
C LYS A 133 2.47 18.53 -11.03
N GLY A 134 3.56 18.83 -10.33
CA GLY A 134 3.60 19.83 -9.26
C GLY A 134 3.37 19.19 -7.89
N ILE A 135 4.20 19.57 -6.91
CA ILE A 135 4.19 18.99 -5.56
C ILE A 135 2.89 19.28 -4.80
N ASP A 136 2.31 20.46 -5.02
CA ASP A 136 1.03 20.89 -4.49
C ASP A 136 -0.11 19.99 -4.97
N THR A 137 -0.12 19.66 -6.26
CA THR A 137 -1.12 18.78 -6.87
C THR A 137 -0.96 17.35 -6.37
N VAL A 138 0.26 16.83 -6.30
CA VAL A 138 0.53 15.49 -5.75
C VAL A 138 0.07 15.39 -4.29
N PHE A 139 0.38 16.41 -3.47
CA PHE A 139 0.00 16.43 -2.07
C PHE A 139 -1.51 16.52 -1.89
N ALA A 140 -2.18 17.40 -2.64
CA ALA A 140 -3.63 17.51 -2.64
C ALA A 140 -4.29 16.18 -3.01
N GLU A 141 -3.85 15.52 -4.09
CA GLU A 141 -4.38 14.22 -4.48
C GLU A 141 -4.17 13.15 -3.40
N ALA A 142 -2.97 13.04 -2.86
CA ALA A 142 -2.65 12.07 -1.81
C ALA A 142 -3.56 12.26 -0.58
N MET A 143 -3.74 13.51 -0.15
CA MET A 143 -4.60 13.85 0.99
C MET A 143 -6.08 13.59 0.70
N THR A 144 -6.58 14.00 -0.46
CA THR A 144 -7.97 13.74 -0.88
C THR A 144 -8.27 12.25 -0.90
N ARG A 145 -7.39 11.45 -1.51
CA ARG A 145 -7.57 10.00 -1.61
C ARG A 145 -7.49 9.29 -0.27
N SER A 146 -6.53 9.68 0.57
CA SER A 146 -6.39 9.17 1.94
C SER A 146 -7.63 9.48 2.78
N THR A 147 -8.11 10.72 2.73
CA THR A 147 -9.29 11.18 3.47
C THR A 147 -10.55 10.44 3.01
N ALA A 148 -10.77 10.30 1.70
CA ALA A 148 -11.92 9.57 1.17
C ALA A 148 -11.89 8.09 1.54
N THR A 149 -10.71 7.45 1.50
CA THR A 149 -10.54 6.06 1.96
C THR A 149 -10.87 5.92 3.44
N ALA A 150 -10.34 6.82 4.28
CA ALA A 150 -10.60 6.81 5.72
C ALA A 150 -12.10 6.98 6.04
N ALA A 151 -12.80 7.86 5.32
CA ALA A 151 -14.25 8.06 5.47
C ALA A 151 -15.04 6.77 5.14
N ILE A 152 -14.70 6.07 4.06
CA ILE A 152 -15.34 4.79 3.69
C ILE A 152 -15.13 3.73 4.79
N LEU A 153 -13.90 3.63 5.31
CA LEU A 153 -13.58 2.66 6.37
C LEU A 153 -14.27 3.01 7.70
N ALA A 154 -14.37 4.29 8.04
CA ALA A 154 -15.07 4.76 9.23
C ALA A 154 -16.57 4.47 9.15
N ALA A 155 -17.22 4.81 8.03
CA ALA A 155 -18.64 4.53 7.81
C ALA A 155 -18.95 3.03 7.90
N ARG A 156 -18.03 2.16 7.48
CA ARG A 156 -18.20 0.71 7.65
C ARG A 156 -18.14 0.29 9.11
N LYS A 157 -17.19 0.83 9.88
CA LYS A 157 -17.04 0.53 11.30
C LYS A 157 -18.28 0.95 12.10
N GLU A 158 -18.88 2.08 11.75
CA GLU A 158 -20.11 2.59 12.37
C GLU A 158 -21.34 1.74 12.02
N GLY A 159 -21.41 1.17 10.81
CA GLY A 159 -22.50 0.27 10.39
C GLY A 159 -22.34 -1.19 10.85
N GLU A 160 -21.26 -1.54 11.55
CA GLU A 160 -21.03 -2.85 12.18
C GLU A 160 -21.34 -2.85 13.69
N ALA A 161 -21.68 -1.70 14.27
CA ALA A 161 -22.13 -1.52 15.66
C ALA A 161 -23.66 -1.54 15.77
#